data_AF-A0A4Y9EPH1-F1
#
_entry.id   AF-A0A4Y9EPH1-F1
#
_cell.length_a   1.000
_cell.length_b   1.000
_cell.length_c   1.000
_cell.angle_alpha   90.00
_cell.angle_beta   90.00
_cell.angle_gamma   90.00
#
_symmetry.space_group_name_H-M   'P 1'
#
loop_
_entity.id
_entity.type
_entity.pdbx_description
1 polymer ?
#
loop_
_entity_poly.entity_id
_entity_poly.type
_entity_poly.pdbx_seq_one_letter_code
_entity_poly.pdbx_strand_id
1 'polypeptide(L)'
;MTYDLIIIGGGIAGSALATVMARDGKSVLVLEKSTVFEDRVRGEWIAPWGVVETKRTGLYDTLVAAGGHHLTSHVTYDETRDPAAAEAAPLPLGMFAEGIAGPLCIRHPVQSQALFDAAVVAGADARRGVTVRAVTLGAAPSVTFMQDGVEHVARAPLVVGAEGRQSEIRERAGLKLVQDKPHHWFAGLLVDDVQGWDSTVQAIGTEDDFAFLAFPQSGSQVRVYGGWALDQKSRFAGADGARRFLDAFRMRSAPRNDALADGTPAGPLYAYFNNSSVVATPHAQGAVLIGDAAGWNDPIIGLGLSITHRDVRLVSEILKTTAAGMAPDFRPYAEERVERMRRLQMVADTQARLDMEFGEGPRERRRRYHEASAADPTIGMYGFAVMAGPESVPAEFFGAAHVARVLGA
;
A
#
# COMPACT_ATOMS: atom_id res chain seq x y z
N MET A 1 -31.35 8.66 10.18
CA MET A 1 -30.85 7.37 10.71
C MET A 1 -29.72 7.67 11.67
N THR A 2 -29.52 6.84 12.69
CA THR A 2 -28.49 7.04 13.72
C THR A 2 -27.61 5.79 13.80
N TYR A 3 -26.31 5.98 13.88
CA TYR A 3 -25.29 4.94 13.96
C TYR A 3 -24.25 5.31 15.02
N ASP A 4 -23.47 4.34 15.46
CA ASP A 4 -22.29 4.59 16.28
C ASP A 4 -21.12 5.11 15.43
N LEU A 5 -21.07 4.70 14.16
CA LEU A 5 -20.00 5.04 13.23
C LEU A 5 -20.53 5.22 11.80
N ILE A 6 -20.11 6.29 11.12
CA ILE A 6 -20.28 6.44 9.66
C ILE A 6 -18.91 6.39 9.01
N ILE A 7 -18.72 5.51 8.03
CA ILE A 7 -17.47 5.36 7.28
C ILE A 7 -17.71 5.79 5.83
N ILE A 8 -16.90 6.73 5.34
CA ILE A 8 -16.94 7.20 3.95
C ILE A 8 -15.84 6.48 3.17
N GLY A 9 -16.25 5.72 2.15
CA GLY A 9 -15.39 4.80 1.39
C GLY A 9 -15.50 3.37 1.89
N GLY A 10 -15.97 2.46 1.03
CA GLY A 10 -16.09 1.02 1.27
C GLY A 10 -14.96 0.20 0.65
N GLY A 11 -13.85 0.83 0.27
CA GLY A 11 -12.62 0.11 -0.08
C GLY A 11 -12.02 -0.64 1.11
N ILE A 12 -10.79 -1.14 0.96
CA ILE A 12 -10.09 -1.98 1.95
C ILE A 12 -10.12 -1.37 3.36
N ALA A 13 -9.72 -0.10 3.51
CA ALA A 13 -9.63 0.55 4.81
C ALA A 13 -10.99 0.61 5.53
N GLY A 14 -12.00 1.15 4.84
CA GLY A 14 -13.32 1.36 5.42
C GLY A 14 -14.05 0.05 5.71
N SER A 15 -13.99 -0.91 4.78
CA SER A 15 -14.64 -2.21 4.96
C SER A 15 -13.94 -3.08 6.02
N ALA A 16 -12.61 -3.01 6.13
CA ALA A 16 -11.88 -3.66 7.21
C ALA A 16 -12.29 -3.09 8.58
N LEU A 17 -12.30 -1.77 8.76
CA LEU A 17 -12.75 -1.15 10.01
C LEU A 17 -14.22 -1.47 10.30
N ALA A 18 -15.10 -1.39 9.29
CA ALA A 18 -16.50 -1.73 9.43
C ALA A 18 -16.71 -3.16 9.93
N THR A 19 -15.98 -4.13 9.36
CA THR A 19 -16.02 -5.53 9.77
C THR A 19 -15.63 -5.68 11.24
N VAL A 20 -14.53 -5.06 11.65
CA VAL A 20 -14.03 -5.15 13.04
C VAL A 20 -15.01 -4.52 14.02
N MET A 21 -15.55 -3.34 13.71
CA MET A 21 -16.46 -2.63 14.60
C MET A 21 -17.88 -3.25 14.64
N ALA A 22 -18.37 -3.79 13.53
CA ALA A 22 -19.64 -4.50 13.50
C ALA A 22 -19.57 -5.82 14.30
N ARG A 23 -18.46 -6.56 14.22
CA ARG A 23 -18.20 -7.72 15.08
C ARG A 23 -18.13 -7.37 16.58
N ASP A 24 -17.75 -6.13 16.89
CA ASP A 24 -17.78 -5.57 18.25
C ASP A 24 -19.19 -5.06 18.67
N GLY A 25 -20.21 -5.28 17.84
CA GLY A 25 -21.59 -4.92 18.13
C GLY A 25 -21.92 -3.44 17.90
N LYS A 26 -21.05 -2.66 17.25
CA LYS A 26 -21.34 -1.27 16.87
C LYS A 26 -22.27 -1.24 15.65
N SER A 27 -23.21 -0.30 15.65
CA SER A 27 -23.98 0.05 14.45
C SER A 27 -23.12 0.89 13.51
N VAL A 28 -22.76 0.33 12.36
CA VAL A 28 -21.85 0.97 11.39
C VAL A 28 -22.56 1.18 10.06
N LEU A 29 -22.51 2.40 9.53
CA LEU A 29 -22.89 2.74 8.16
C LEU A 29 -21.63 2.87 7.31
N VAL A 30 -21.55 2.15 6.18
CA VAL A 30 -20.49 2.31 5.18
C VAL A 30 -21.09 2.88 3.91
N LEU A 31 -20.54 3.99 3.41
CA LEU A 31 -20.98 4.63 2.18
C LEU A 31 -19.91 4.51 1.10
N GLU A 32 -20.16 3.69 0.08
CA GLU A 32 -19.28 3.50 -1.07
C GLU A 32 -19.91 4.06 -2.35
N LYS A 33 -19.12 4.83 -3.10
CA LYS A 33 -19.55 5.44 -4.36
C LYS A 33 -19.66 4.44 -5.50
N SER A 34 -18.72 3.51 -5.57
CA SER A 34 -18.60 2.54 -6.66
C SER A 34 -19.64 1.43 -6.50
N THR A 35 -20.22 0.99 -7.61
CA THR A 35 -21.09 -0.20 -7.62
C THR A 35 -20.28 -1.49 -7.69
N VAL A 36 -19.13 -1.43 -8.37
CA VAL A 36 -18.14 -2.50 -8.50
C VAL A 36 -16.75 -1.96 -8.18
N PHE A 37 -15.87 -2.82 -7.68
CA PHE A 37 -14.45 -2.48 -7.55
C PHE A 37 -13.72 -2.86 -8.83
N GLU A 38 -13.06 -1.88 -9.44
CA GLU A 38 -12.30 -2.06 -10.68
C GLU A 38 -10.80 -2.14 -10.40
N ASP A 39 -10.07 -2.82 -11.27
CA ASP A 39 -8.61 -2.85 -11.19
C ASP A 39 -8.03 -1.48 -11.57
N ARG A 40 -7.36 -0.85 -10.60
CA ARG A 40 -6.67 0.42 -10.75
C ARG A 40 -5.17 0.30 -10.54
N VAL A 41 -4.62 -0.92 -10.63
CA VAL A 41 -3.18 -1.20 -10.56
C VAL A 41 -2.54 -0.61 -9.29
N ARG A 42 -2.99 -1.10 -8.14
CA ARG A 42 -2.51 -0.62 -6.83
C ARG A 42 -2.82 -1.63 -5.75
N GLY A 43 -2.05 -1.63 -4.67
CA GLY A 43 -2.40 -2.29 -3.41
C GLY A 43 -2.78 -3.75 -3.60
N GLU A 44 -1.80 -4.58 -3.95
CA GLU A 44 -1.97 -6.03 -4.14
C GLU A 44 -0.97 -6.87 -3.35
N TRP A 45 -0.18 -6.22 -2.49
CA TRP A 45 0.90 -6.82 -1.73
C TRP A 45 0.85 -6.26 -0.30
N ILE A 46 0.86 -7.15 0.69
CA ILE A 46 0.84 -6.82 2.12
C ILE A 46 2.12 -7.37 2.73
N ALA A 47 2.99 -6.49 3.22
CA ALA A 47 4.22 -6.88 3.91
C ALA A 47 3.95 -7.82 5.10
N PRO A 48 4.91 -8.67 5.52
CA PRO A 48 4.74 -9.58 6.65
C PRO A 48 4.22 -8.89 7.93
N TRP A 49 4.75 -7.72 8.28
CA TRP A 49 4.23 -6.94 9.42
C TRP A 49 2.78 -6.49 9.23
N GLY A 50 2.36 -6.16 8.00
CA GLY A 50 0.97 -5.89 7.66
C GLY A 50 0.08 -7.13 7.78
N VAL A 51 0.58 -8.31 7.40
CA VAL A 51 -0.13 -9.59 7.59
C VAL A 51 -0.37 -9.86 9.07
N VAL A 52 0.60 -9.56 9.94
CA VAL A 52 0.39 -9.63 11.41
C VAL A 52 -0.80 -8.76 11.85
N GLU A 53 -0.97 -7.57 11.28
CA GLU A 53 -2.11 -6.70 11.58
C GLU A 53 -3.44 -7.28 11.09
N THR A 54 -3.46 -7.94 9.93
CA THR A 54 -4.67 -8.66 9.45
C THR A 54 -5.04 -9.82 10.37
N LYS A 55 -4.06 -10.52 10.97
CA LYS A 55 -4.32 -11.57 11.96
C LYS A 55 -4.88 -10.99 13.26
N ARG A 56 -4.29 -9.90 13.76
CA ARG A 56 -4.75 -9.20 14.99
C ARG A 56 -6.18 -8.67 14.89
N THR A 57 -6.60 -8.30 13.68
CA THR A 57 -7.96 -7.80 13.39
C THR A 57 -8.94 -8.91 12.99
N GLY A 58 -8.48 -10.17 12.86
CA GLY A 58 -9.32 -11.30 12.44
C GLY A 58 -9.77 -11.21 10.97
N LEU A 59 -8.98 -10.56 10.12
CA LEU A 59 -9.26 -10.37 8.69
C LEU A 59 -8.39 -11.27 7.79
N TYR A 60 -7.34 -11.88 8.33
CA TYR A 60 -6.42 -12.73 7.58
C TYR A 60 -7.13 -13.86 6.81
N ASP A 61 -8.01 -14.61 7.47
CA ASP A 61 -8.69 -15.75 6.83
C ASP A 61 -9.67 -15.29 5.73
N THR A 62 -10.28 -14.10 5.89
CA THR A 62 -11.11 -13.49 4.84
C THR A 62 -10.29 -13.19 3.59
N LEU A 63 -9.08 -12.67 3.76
CA LEU A 63 -8.17 -12.35 2.68
C LEU A 63 -7.62 -13.60 1.99
N VAL A 64 -7.23 -14.62 2.76
CA VAL A 64 -6.78 -15.92 2.20
C VAL A 64 -7.91 -16.63 1.46
N ALA A 65 -9.12 -16.68 2.03
CA ALA A 65 -10.28 -17.29 1.39
C ALA A 65 -10.68 -16.60 0.07
N ALA A 66 -10.37 -15.30 -0.06
CA ALA A 66 -10.57 -14.54 -1.28
C ALA A 66 -9.54 -14.84 -2.38
N GLY A 67 -8.61 -15.78 -2.16
CA GLY A 67 -7.55 -16.14 -3.10
C GLY A 67 -6.18 -15.55 -2.75
N GLY A 68 -5.96 -15.15 -1.50
CA GLY A 68 -4.66 -14.67 -1.07
C GLY A 68 -3.63 -15.76 -0.90
N HIS A 69 -2.44 -15.52 -1.44
CA HIS A 69 -1.29 -16.42 -1.37
C HIS A 69 -0.04 -15.69 -0.89
N HIS A 70 0.87 -16.46 -0.30
CA HIS A 70 2.14 -15.94 0.20
C HIS A 70 3.23 -16.05 -0.85
N LEU A 71 4.09 -15.03 -0.89
CA LEU A 71 5.40 -15.12 -1.50
C LEU A 71 6.41 -15.53 -0.43
N THR A 72 7.29 -16.48 -0.74
CA THR A 72 8.22 -17.05 0.25
C THR A 72 9.66 -16.65 -0.01
N SER A 73 9.96 -16.11 -1.20
CA SER A 73 11.31 -15.76 -1.62
C SER A 73 11.35 -14.47 -2.42
N HIS A 74 12.45 -13.74 -2.27
CA HIS A 74 12.74 -12.52 -3.00
C HIS A 74 14.08 -12.62 -3.74
N VAL A 75 14.12 -12.16 -4.98
CA VAL A 75 15.35 -12.00 -5.76
C VAL A 75 15.52 -10.54 -6.13
N THR A 76 16.71 -9.99 -5.84
CA THR A 76 17.10 -8.64 -6.25
C THR A 76 18.05 -8.74 -7.43
N TYR A 77 17.64 -8.18 -8.57
CA TYR A 77 18.46 -8.01 -9.77
C TYR A 77 19.00 -6.59 -9.86
N ASP A 78 20.18 -6.45 -10.45
CA ASP A 78 20.75 -5.15 -10.78
C ASP A 78 21.80 -5.33 -11.88
N GLU A 79 21.91 -4.37 -12.79
CA GLU A 79 22.89 -4.37 -13.89
C GLU A 79 24.37 -4.37 -13.44
N THR A 80 24.63 -4.17 -12.15
CA THR A 80 25.97 -4.23 -11.55
C THR A 80 26.26 -5.59 -10.90
N ARG A 81 25.31 -6.54 -10.95
CA ARG A 81 25.42 -7.87 -10.33
C ARG A 81 25.32 -8.98 -11.37
N ASP A 82 25.91 -10.13 -11.06
CA ASP A 82 25.71 -11.35 -11.83
C ASP A 82 24.30 -11.92 -11.56
N PRO A 83 23.42 -12.04 -12.57
CA PRO A 83 22.09 -12.63 -12.40
C PRO A 83 22.13 -14.04 -11.82
N ALA A 84 23.11 -14.87 -12.21
CA ALA A 84 23.21 -16.24 -11.71
C ALA A 84 23.49 -16.28 -10.21
N ALA A 85 24.32 -15.35 -9.72
CA ALA A 85 24.59 -15.22 -8.29
C ALA A 85 23.36 -14.72 -7.51
N ALA A 86 22.56 -13.82 -8.09
CA ALA A 86 21.32 -13.35 -7.48
C ALA A 86 20.29 -14.49 -7.34
N GLU A 87 20.13 -15.31 -8.38
CA GLU A 87 19.20 -16.44 -8.40
C GLU A 87 19.64 -17.59 -7.49
N ALA A 88 20.93 -17.78 -7.27
CA ALA A 88 21.47 -18.83 -6.40
C ALA A 88 21.25 -18.55 -4.89
N ALA A 89 20.96 -17.31 -4.52
CA ALA A 89 20.81 -16.89 -3.12
C ALA A 89 19.54 -16.04 -2.89
N PRO A 90 18.33 -16.60 -3.16
CA PRO A 90 17.09 -15.89 -2.91
C PRO A 90 16.93 -15.62 -1.40
N LEU A 91 16.45 -14.43 -1.07
CA LEU A 91 16.18 -14.03 0.31
C LEU A 91 14.89 -14.71 0.80
N PRO A 92 14.93 -15.55 1.86
CA PRO A 92 13.73 -16.16 2.41
C PRO A 92 12.87 -15.12 3.14
N LEU A 93 11.62 -14.95 2.70
CA LEU A 93 10.74 -13.90 3.22
C LEU A 93 10.08 -14.26 4.56
N GLY A 94 10.05 -15.54 4.92
CA GLY A 94 9.53 -16.01 6.21
C GLY A 94 10.37 -15.59 7.42
N MET A 95 11.57 -15.04 7.22
CA MET A 95 12.45 -14.59 8.30
C MET A 95 12.00 -13.27 8.96
N PHE A 96 11.11 -12.51 8.32
CA PHE A 96 10.79 -11.14 8.73
C PHE A 96 9.67 -11.02 9.78
N ALA A 97 8.83 -12.05 9.92
CA ALA A 97 7.79 -12.07 10.94
C ALA A 97 7.45 -13.50 11.35
N GLU A 98 7.49 -13.78 12.65
CA GLU A 98 7.20 -15.11 13.19
C GLU A 98 5.79 -15.60 12.79
N GLY A 99 5.70 -16.82 12.29
CA GLY A 99 4.42 -17.43 11.88
C GLY A 99 3.81 -16.83 10.61
N ILE A 100 4.59 -16.10 9.80
CA ILE A 100 4.20 -15.53 8.52
C ILE A 100 5.17 -16.02 7.44
N ALA A 101 4.65 -16.68 6.40
CA ALA A 101 5.48 -17.24 5.33
C ALA A 101 6.17 -16.17 4.46
N GLY A 102 5.56 -14.98 4.40
CA GLY A 102 6.08 -13.80 3.74
C GLY A 102 4.94 -12.80 3.47
N PRO A 103 5.07 -11.96 2.43
CA PRO A 103 4.00 -11.06 2.03
C PRO A 103 2.78 -11.80 1.51
N LEU A 104 1.59 -11.30 1.83
CA LEU A 104 0.32 -11.79 1.28
C LEU A 104 -0.04 -10.98 0.03
N CYS A 105 -0.24 -11.67 -1.10
CA CYS A 105 -0.61 -11.06 -2.37
C CYS A 105 -2.05 -11.38 -2.73
N ILE A 106 -2.84 -10.35 -3.07
CA ILE A 106 -4.24 -10.46 -3.49
C ILE A 106 -4.58 -9.32 -4.43
N ARG A 107 -5.24 -9.61 -5.55
CA ARG A 107 -5.76 -8.58 -6.45
C ARG A 107 -6.65 -7.57 -5.73
N HIS A 108 -6.42 -6.28 -5.96
CA HIS A 108 -7.07 -5.18 -5.22
C HIS A 108 -8.60 -5.19 -5.27
N PRO A 109 -9.24 -5.41 -6.43
CA PRO A 109 -10.69 -5.52 -6.51
C PRO A 109 -11.25 -6.68 -5.68
N VAL A 110 -10.53 -7.80 -5.67
CA VAL A 110 -10.94 -9.04 -5.00
C VAL A 110 -10.92 -8.86 -3.48
N GLN A 111 -9.84 -8.34 -2.92
CA GLN A 111 -9.79 -8.05 -1.47
C GLN A 111 -10.76 -6.92 -1.07
N SER A 112 -10.96 -5.91 -1.92
CA SER A 112 -11.94 -4.84 -1.66
C SER A 112 -13.35 -5.42 -1.56
N GLN A 113 -13.71 -6.31 -2.49
CA GLN A 113 -14.99 -7.00 -2.50
C GLN A 113 -15.13 -7.92 -1.27
N ALA A 114 -14.14 -8.77 -1.00
CA ALA A 114 -14.18 -9.71 0.11
C ALA A 114 -14.32 -9.02 1.48
N LEU A 115 -13.62 -7.90 1.68
CA LEU A 115 -13.75 -7.12 2.92
C LEU A 115 -15.10 -6.40 3.00
N PHE A 116 -15.62 -5.88 1.88
CA PHE A 116 -16.95 -5.26 1.85
C PHE A 116 -18.03 -6.27 2.22
N ASP A 117 -17.97 -7.49 1.65
CA ASP A 117 -18.90 -8.57 1.97
C ASP A 117 -18.75 -9.04 3.42
N ALA A 118 -17.52 -9.10 3.93
CA ALA A 118 -17.27 -9.40 5.34
C ALA A 118 -17.88 -8.36 6.29
N ALA A 119 -17.90 -7.08 5.90
CA ALA A 119 -18.55 -6.03 6.68
C ALA A 119 -20.07 -6.22 6.71
N VAL A 120 -20.70 -6.56 5.58
CA VAL A 120 -22.13 -6.90 5.49
C VAL A 120 -22.45 -8.11 6.36
N VAL A 121 -21.68 -9.19 6.24
CA VAL A 121 -21.85 -10.42 7.04
C VAL A 121 -21.69 -10.14 8.54
N ALA A 122 -20.80 -9.23 8.91
CA ALA A 122 -20.62 -8.80 10.30
C ALA A 122 -21.76 -7.91 10.82
N GLY A 123 -22.69 -7.47 9.97
CA GLY A 123 -23.86 -6.67 10.35
C GLY A 123 -23.75 -5.16 10.09
N ALA A 124 -22.74 -4.70 9.35
CA ALA A 124 -22.68 -3.31 8.92
C ALA A 124 -23.76 -3.00 7.86
N ASP A 125 -24.37 -1.82 7.94
CA ASP A 125 -25.19 -1.25 6.87
C ASP A 125 -24.24 -0.71 5.79
N ALA A 126 -23.80 -1.57 4.88
CA ALA A 126 -22.88 -1.20 3.82
C ALA A 126 -23.63 -0.93 2.51
N ARG A 127 -23.49 0.29 1.99
CA ARG A 127 -24.24 0.78 0.84
C ARG A 127 -23.31 1.15 -0.31
N ARG A 128 -23.70 0.78 -1.54
CA ARG A 128 -22.99 1.08 -2.78
C ARG A 128 -23.76 2.04 -3.67
N GLY A 129 -23.08 2.62 -4.65
CA GLY A 129 -23.67 3.61 -5.55
C GLY A 129 -24.06 4.91 -4.85
N VAL A 130 -23.46 5.18 -3.69
CA VAL A 130 -23.83 6.32 -2.84
C VAL A 130 -23.04 7.57 -3.23
N THR A 131 -23.74 8.69 -3.39
CA THR A 131 -23.10 10.00 -3.54
C THR A 131 -23.26 10.80 -2.25
N VAL A 132 -22.16 11.03 -1.53
CA VAL A 132 -22.14 11.96 -0.39
C VAL A 132 -22.29 13.38 -0.92
N ARG A 133 -23.24 14.15 -0.37
CA ARG A 133 -23.55 15.52 -0.79
C ARG A 133 -23.07 16.56 0.21
N ALA A 134 -23.22 16.26 1.50
CA ALA A 134 -22.79 17.14 2.57
C ALA A 134 -22.29 16.33 3.76
N VAL A 135 -21.28 16.86 4.42
CA VAL A 135 -20.76 16.33 5.68
C VAL A 135 -20.62 17.50 6.65
N THR A 136 -21.21 17.35 7.82
CA THR A 136 -21.02 18.23 8.97
C THR A 136 -20.19 17.46 9.99
N LEU A 137 -19.08 18.04 10.43
CA LEU A 137 -18.21 17.50 11.48
C LEU A 137 -18.38 18.30 12.78
N GLY A 138 -17.63 17.97 13.83
CA GLY A 138 -17.69 18.65 15.13
C GLY A 138 -18.43 17.83 16.19
N ALA A 139 -19.14 18.50 17.09
CA ALA A 139 -19.78 17.86 18.25
C ALA A 139 -20.99 16.97 17.89
N ALA A 140 -21.63 17.20 16.73
CA ALA A 140 -22.78 16.42 16.28
C ALA A 140 -22.68 16.09 14.78
N PRO A 141 -21.79 15.16 14.37
CA PRO A 141 -21.57 14.87 12.97
C PRO A 141 -22.82 14.35 12.23
N SER A 142 -22.91 14.70 10.96
CA SER A 142 -23.94 14.16 10.06
C SER A 142 -23.47 14.10 8.62
N VAL A 143 -24.01 13.12 7.90
CA VAL A 143 -23.73 12.92 6.48
C VAL A 143 -25.05 12.89 5.73
N THR A 144 -25.18 13.77 4.73
CA THR A 144 -26.27 13.75 3.75
C THR A 144 -25.76 13.06 2.49
N PHE A 145 -26.49 12.06 2.02
CA PHE A 145 -26.10 11.28 0.84
C PHE A 145 -27.29 10.92 -0.02
N MET A 146 -27.04 10.73 -1.32
CA MET A 146 -28.01 10.24 -2.30
C MET A 146 -27.81 8.76 -2.56
N GLN A 147 -28.90 8.02 -2.62
CA GLN A 147 -28.95 6.63 -3.06
C GLN A 147 -30.23 6.41 -3.87
N ASP A 148 -30.12 5.85 -5.07
CA ASP A 148 -31.28 5.57 -5.95
C ASP A 148 -32.20 6.79 -6.17
N GLY A 149 -31.62 7.99 -6.24
CA GLY A 149 -32.35 9.25 -6.41
C GLY A 149 -33.02 9.79 -5.14
N VAL A 150 -32.90 9.10 -4.01
CA VAL A 150 -33.45 9.50 -2.71
C VAL A 150 -32.35 10.09 -1.83
N GLU A 151 -32.65 11.23 -1.19
CA GLU A 151 -31.76 11.85 -0.22
C GLU A 151 -31.97 11.24 1.18
N HIS A 152 -30.87 10.94 1.84
CA HIS A 152 -30.83 10.38 3.18
C HIS A 152 -29.92 11.20 4.08
N VAL A 153 -30.25 11.24 5.38
CA VAL A 153 -29.41 11.85 6.41
C VAL A 153 -29.10 10.82 7.49
N ALA A 154 -27.81 10.61 7.73
CA ALA A 154 -27.27 9.78 8.80
C ALA A 154 -26.52 10.63 9.83
N ARG A 155 -26.60 10.22 11.10
CA ARG A 155 -25.91 10.85 12.23
C ARG A 155 -25.12 9.80 12.99
N ALA A 156 -23.93 10.18 13.45
CA ALA A 156 -23.10 9.37 14.32
C ALA A 156 -22.17 10.28 15.15
N PRO A 157 -21.72 9.85 16.34
CA PRO A 157 -20.73 10.61 17.10
C PRO A 157 -19.37 10.71 16.38
N LEU A 158 -19.12 9.86 15.39
CA LEU A 158 -17.86 9.83 14.64
C LEU A 158 -18.08 9.52 13.15
N VAL A 159 -17.41 10.28 12.29
CA VAL A 159 -17.24 10.00 10.86
C VAL A 159 -15.80 9.55 10.59
N VAL A 160 -15.63 8.44 9.88
CA VAL A 160 -14.31 7.96 9.44
C VAL A 160 -14.12 8.28 7.96
N GLY A 161 -13.04 9.00 7.66
CA GLY A 161 -12.57 9.17 6.29
C GLY A 161 -11.71 7.99 5.86
N ALA A 162 -12.18 7.23 4.88
CA ALA A 162 -11.52 6.06 4.30
C ALA A 162 -11.57 6.06 2.75
N GLU A 163 -11.91 7.20 2.14
CA GLU A 163 -12.12 7.39 0.71
C GLU A 163 -10.82 7.62 -0.10
N GLY A 164 -9.66 7.50 0.56
CA GLY A 164 -8.35 7.48 -0.07
C GLY A 164 -7.73 8.87 -0.30
N ARG A 165 -6.82 8.96 -1.29
CA ARG A 165 -5.92 10.11 -1.46
C ARG A 165 -6.63 11.46 -1.61
N GLN A 166 -7.81 11.48 -2.22
CA GLN A 166 -8.62 12.70 -2.45
C GLN A 166 -9.66 12.92 -1.33
N SER A 167 -9.33 12.56 -0.09
CA SER A 167 -10.25 12.62 1.05
C SER A 167 -10.93 13.98 1.23
N GLU A 168 -12.25 14.00 1.01
CA GLU A 168 -13.12 15.13 1.32
C GLU A 168 -13.27 15.31 2.83
N ILE A 169 -13.23 14.22 3.61
CA ILE A 169 -13.31 14.30 5.08
C ILE A 169 -12.09 15.04 5.62
N ARG A 170 -10.89 14.75 5.10
CA ARG A 170 -9.67 15.47 5.44
C ARG A 170 -9.78 16.97 5.16
N GLU A 171 -10.25 17.32 3.97
CA GLU A 171 -10.43 18.73 3.57
C GLU A 171 -11.44 19.45 4.47
N ARG A 172 -12.62 18.86 4.68
CA ARG A 172 -13.70 19.43 5.51
C ARG A 172 -13.32 19.54 6.98
N ALA A 173 -12.48 18.63 7.48
CA ALA A 173 -11.93 18.69 8.83
C ALA A 173 -10.82 19.75 8.98
N GLY A 174 -10.40 20.43 7.90
CA GLY A 174 -9.33 21.41 7.93
C GLY A 174 -7.95 20.79 8.18
N LEU A 175 -7.79 19.49 7.91
CA LEU A 175 -6.56 18.75 8.21
C LEU A 175 -5.55 18.91 7.07
N LYS A 176 -4.41 19.53 7.39
CA LYS A 176 -3.36 19.82 6.41
C LYS A 176 -2.68 18.54 5.93
N LEU A 177 -2.71 18.33 4.61
CA LEU A 177 -1.88 17.35 3.92
C LEU A 177 -0.56 18.00 3.51
N VAL A 178 0.56 17.45 3.95
CA VAL A 178 1.90 17.84 3.49
C VAL A 178 2.39 16.76 2.53
N GLN A 179 2.93 17.16 1.38
CA GLN A 179 3.43 16.26 0.35
C GLN A 179 4.88 16.62 0.01
N ASP A 180 5.71 15.61 -0.24
CA ASP A 180 6.99 15.85 -0.91
C ASP A 180 6.80 15.97 -2.43
N LYS A 181 7.89 16.36 -3.10
CA LYS A 181 7.90 16.57 -4.54
C LYS A 181 7.88 15.22 -5.26
N PRO A 182 7.07 15.07 -6.32
CA PRO A 182 7.18 13.91 -7.20
C PRO A 182 8.59 13.79 -7.79
N HIS A 183 9.09 12.56 -7.93
CA HIS A 183 10.48 12.32 -8.37
C HIS A 183 10.63 11.23 -9.46
N HIS A 184 9.69 10.29 -9.58
CA HIS A 184 9.65 9.32 -10.69
C HIS A 184 8.22 8.92 -11.07
N TRP A 185 8.07 8.28 -12.22
CA TRP A 185 6.85 7.58 -12.61
C TRP A 185 6.90 6.13 -12.19
N PHE A 186 5.74 5.59 -11.85
CA PHE A 186 5.55 4.17 -11.57
C PHE A 186 4.27 3.71 -12.24
N ALA A 187 4.35 2.69 -13.07
CA ALA A 187 3.19 2.07 -13.70
C ALA A 187 3.12 0.61 -13.38
N GLY A 188 1.94 0.01 -13.55
CA GLY A 188 1.82 -1.43 -13.49
C GLY A 188 0.79 -1.96 -14.48
N LEU A 189 0.89 -3.27 -14.69
CA LEU A 189 0.11 -4.01 -15.66
C LEU A 189 -0.08 -5.44 -15.15
N LEU A 190 -1.27 -5.99 -15.37
CA LEU A 190 -1.49 -7.42 -15.15
C LEU A 190 -1.07 -8.12 -16.44
N VAL A 191 -0.22 -9.13 -16.32
CA VAL A 191 0.27 -9.92 -17.46
C VAL A 191 -0.25 -11.32 -17.28
N ASP A 192 -0.86 -11.89 -18.32
CA ASP A 192 -1.26 -13.29 -18.37
C ASP A 192 -0.35 -14.06 -19.33
N ASP A 193 -0.58 -15.37 -19.44
CA ASP A 193 0.20 -16.29 -20.26
C ASP A 193 1.70 -16.34 -19.93
N VAL A 194 2.11 -15.89 -18.74
CA VAL A 194 3.52 -15.91 -18.31
C VAL A 194 3.94 -17.35 -18.01
N GLN A 195 4.89 -17.86 -18.78
CA GLN A 195 5.39 -19.24 -18.67
C GLN A 195 6.62 -19.33 -17.77
N GLY A 196 6.67 -20.32 -16.88
CA GLY A 196 7.89 -20.64 -16.10
C GLY A 196 8.24 -19.64 -14.99
N TRP A 197 7.36 -18.69 -14.67
CA TRP A 197 7.50 -17.85 -13.48
C TRP A 197 7.21 -18.66 -12.22
N ASP A 198 8.06 -18.54 -11.21
CA ASP A 198 7.86 -19.24 -9.94
C ASP A 198 6.73 -18.57 -9.14
N SER A 199 5.71 -19.35 -8.77
CA SER A 199 4.52 -18.88 -8.06
C SER A 199 4.77 -18.36 -6.64
N THR A 200 5.98 -18.53 -6.08
CA THR A 200 6.32 -18.07 -4.72
C THR A 200 7.40 -17.00 -4.68
N VAL A 201 7.89 -16.54 -5.84
CA VAL A 201 8.98 -15.56 -5.95
C VAL A 201 8.46 -14.18 -6.35
N GLN A 202 8.87 -13.15 -5.60
CA GLN A 202 8.93 -11.78 -6.13
C GLN A 202 10.34 -11.43 -6.61
N ALA A 203 10.39 -10.61 -7.64
CA ALA A 203 11.62 -10.06 -8.19
C ALA A 203 11.55 -8.53 -8.22
N ILE A 204 12.64 -7.88 -7.86
CA ILE A 204 12.84 -6.43 -8.07
C ILE A 204 14.17 -6.25 -8.78
N GLY A 205 14.31 -5.24 -9.63
CA GLY A 205 15.62 -4.84 -10.11
C GLY A 205 15.65 -3.57 -10.93
N THR A 206 16.85 -3.16 -11.30
CA THR A 206 17.11 -1.92 -12.06
C THR A 206 18.16 -2.18 -13.14
N GLU A 207 17.85 -1.78 -14.38
CA GLU A 207 18.78 -1.81 -15.52
C GLU A 207 18.59 -0.58 -16.40
N ASP A 208 19.69 -0.01 -16.86
CA ASP A 208 19.73 1.17 -17.72
C ASP A 208 18.89 2.33 -17.12
N ASP A 209 17.70 2.60 -17.67
CA ASP A 209 16.81 3.68 -17.24
C ASP A 209 15.43 3.21 -16.76
N PHE A 210 15.33 1.95 -16.31
CA PHE A 210 14.09 1.33 -15.90
C PHE A 210 14.28 0.39 -14.70
N ALA A 211 13.42 0.54 -13.70
CA ALA A 211 13.36 -0.37 -12.55
C ALA A 211 12.03 -1.12 -12.55
N PHE A 212 11.99 -2.31 -11.94
CA PHE A 212 10.82 -3.16 -11.95
C PHE A 212 10.54 -3.86 -10.62
N LEU A 213 9.29 -4.24 -10.43
CA LEU A 213 8.83 -5.22 -9.45
C LEU A 213 7.90 -6.19 -10.15
N ALA A 214 8.09 -7.49 -9.96
CA ALA A 214 7.21 -8.54 -10.48
C ALA A 214 6.86 -9.54 -9.38
N PHE A 215 5.59 -9.91 -9.29
CA PHE A 215 5.13 -10.96 -8.39
C PHE A 215 3.88 -11.68 -8.91
N PRO A 216 3.80 -13.01 -8.71
CA PRO A 216 2.69 -13.81 -9.19
C PRO A 216 1.37 -13.44 -8.51
N GLN A 217 0.29 -13.52 -9.27
CA GLN A 217 -1.08 -13.45 -8.79
C GLN A 217 -1.64 -14.88 -8.76
N SER A 218 -2.45 -15.28 -9.75
CA SER A 218 -3.05 -16.60 -9.83
C SER A 218 -2.80 -17.25 -11.19
N GLY A 219 -2.51 -18.55 -11.22
CA GLY A 219 -2.25 -19.26 -12.48
C GLY A 219 -1.04 -18.69 -13.22
N SER A 220 -1.21 -18.34 -14.49
CA SER A 220 -0.21 -17.70 -15.35
C SER A 220 -0.10 -16.19 -15.17
N GLN A 221 -0.85 -15.61 -14.23
CA GLN A 221 -0.91 -14.16 -14.07
C GLN A 221 0.20 -13.65 -13.16
N VAL A 222 0.91 -12.63 -13.63
CA VAL A 222 1.91 -11.88 -12.87
C VAL A 222 1.54 -10.41 -12.85
N ARG A 223 1.55 -9.80 -11.66
CA ARG A 223 1.50 -8.35 -11.56
C ARG A 223 2.92 -7.83 -11.75
N VAL A 224 3.07 -6.91 -12.70
CA VAL A 224 4.33 -6.20 -12.90
C VAL A 224 4.14 -4.71 -12.64
N TYR A 225 5.17 -4.09 -12.07
CA TYR A 225 5.33 -2.66 -11.95
C TYR A 225 6.67 -2.25 -12.54
N GLY A 226 6.72 -1.05 -13.10
CA GLY A 226 7.88 -0.48 -13.75
C GLY A 226 8.00 1.00 -13.43
N GLY A 227 9.21 1.46 -13.14
CA GLY A 227 9.52 2.84 -12.78
C GLY A 227 10.56 3.47 -13.68
N TRP A 228 10.41 4.77 -13.93
CA TRP A 228 11.30 5.53 -14.82
C TRP A 228 11.30 7.03 -14.48
N ALA A 229 12.26 7.77 -15.04
CA ALA A 229 12.49 9.18 -14.74
C ALA A 229 11.26 10.08 -14.99
N LEU A 230 11.05 11.07 -14.10
CA LEU A 230 9.86 11.94 -14.10
C LEU A 230 9.68 12.76 -15.39
N ASP A 231 10.77 13.09 -16.08
CA ASP A 231 10.78 13.86 -17.32
C ASP A 231 10.29 13.06 -18.54
N GLN A 232 10.25 11.72 -18.46
CA GLN A 232 9.75 10.85 -19.54
C GLN A 232 8.26 10.50 -19.38
N LYS A 233 7.41 11.48 -19.07
CA LYS A 233 5.97 11.29 -18.75
C LYS A 233 5.19 10.46 -19.79
N SER A 234 5.53 10.56 -21.08
CA SER A 234 4.80 9.92 -22.18
C SER A 234 5.40 8.58 -22.65
N ARG A 235 6.44 8.05 -21.99
CA ARG A 235 7.19 6.86 -22.42
C ARG A 235 6.29 5.69 -22.86
N PHE A 236 5.27 5.37 -22.06
CA PHE A 236 4.34 4.26 -22.32
C PHE A 236 2.91 4.72 -22.63
N ALA A 237 2.72 5.94 -23.13
CA ALA A 237 1.41 6.43 -23.56
C ALA A 237 0.99 5.87 -24.93
N GLY A 238 -0.33 5.86 -25.21
CA GLY A 238 -0.88 5.46 -26.51
C GLY A 238 -1.19 3.96 -26.63
N ALA A 239 -1.73 3.57 -27.79
CA ALA A 239 -2.30 2.24 -28.03
C ALA A 239 -1.31 1.09 -27.77
N ASP A 240 -0.07 1.22 -28.25
CA ASP A 240 0.97 0.19 -28.06
C ASP A 240 1.74 0.35 -26.74
N GLY A 241 1.26 1.21 -25.82
CA GLY A 241 1.93 1.53 -24.56
C GLY A 241 2.19 0.32 -23.68
N ALA A 242 1.19 -0.57 -23.55
CA ALA A 242 1.30 -1.80 -22.77
C ALA A 242 2.36 -2.76 -23.35
N ARG A 243 2.45 -2.87 -24.68
CA ARG A 243 3.44 -3.72 -25.35
C ARG A 243 4.85 -3.19 -25.12
N ARG A 244 5.08 -1.89 -25.33
CA ARG A 244 6.39 -1.26 -25.06
C ARG A 244 6.78 -1.33 -23.58
N PHE A 245 5.80 -1.25 -22.67
CA PHE A 245 6.03 -1.39 -21.24
C PHE A 245 6.53 -2.79 -20.88
N LEU A 246 5.92 -3.84 -21.44
CA LEU A 246 6.38 -5.21 -21.26
C LEU A 246 7.75 -5.46 -21.92
N ASP A 247 8.03 -4.85 -23.08
CA ASP A 247 9.34 -4.98 -23.72
C ASP A 247 10.47 -4.41 -22.85
N ALA A 248 10.19 -3.43 -21.97
CA ALA A 248 11.16 -2.89 -21.03
C ALA A 248 11.58 -3.88 -19.92
N PHE A 249 10.86 -4.99 -19.75
CA PHE A 249 11.26 -6.06 -18.83
C PHE A 249 12.34 -6.98 -19.42
N ARG A 250 12.66 -6.88 -20.71
CA ARG A 250 13.77 -7.62 -21.32
C ARG A 250 15.11 -7.06 -20.85
N MET A 251 15.61 -7.62 -19.75
CA MET A 251 16.80 -7.14 -19.03
C MET A 251 17.91 -8.17 -19.08
N ARG A 252 19.14 -7.72 -19.34
CA ARG A 252 20.34 -8.56 -19.29
C ARG A 252 20.60 -9.08 -17.87
N SER A 253 20.34 -8.24 -16.89
CA SER A 253 20.49 -8.51 -15.47
C SER A 253 19.36 -9.34 -14.86
N ALA A 254 18.27 -9.60 -15.59
CA ALA A 254 17.17 -10.45 -15.15
C ALA A 254 16.60 -11.28 -16.32
N PRO A 255 17.34 -12.27 -16.87
CA PRO A 255 16.93 -12.99 -18.08
C PRO A 255 15.56 -13.68 -17.99
N ARG A 256 15.15 -14.10 -16.79
CA ARG A 256 13.82 -14.71 -16.56
C ARG A 256 12.66 -13.75 -16.85
N ASN A 257 12.91 -12.45 -16.89
CA ASN A 257 11.89 -11.46 -17.25
C ASN A 257 11.47 -11.55 -18.72
N ASP A 258 12.18 -12.26 -19.59
CA ASP A 258 11.72 -12.55 -20.95
C ASP A 258 10.32 -13.20 -20.94
N ALA A 259 10.01 -14.03 -19.95
CA ALA A 259 8.67 -14.60 -19.79
C ALA A 259 7.58 -13.54 -19.51
N LEU A 260 7.93 -12.46 -18.80
CA LEU A 260 7.02 -11.32 -18.56
C LEU A 260 6.81 -10.53 -19.85
N ALA A 261 7.89 -10.31 -20.60
CA ALA A 261 7.84 -9.64 -21.89
C ALA A 261 7.03 -10.47 -22.92
N ASP A 262 7.19 -11.79 -22.95
CA ASP A 262 6.46 -12.68 -23.88
C ASP A 262 4.98 -12.86 -23.52
N GLY A 263 4.58 -12.47 -22.31
CA GLY A 263 3.19 -12.56 -21.84
C GLY A 263 2.23 -11.56 -22.50
N THR A 264 0.96 -11.74 -22.20
CA THR A 264 -0.16 -10.97 -22.76
C THR A 264 -0.66 -9.91 -21.77
N PRO A 265 -0.77 -8.62 -22.15
CA PRO A 265 -1.44 -7.63 -21.32
C PRO A 265 -2.89 -8.03 -20.98
N ALA A 266 -3.21 -8.12 -19.70
CA ALA A 266 -4.50 -8.62 -19.18
C ALA A 266 -5.25 -7.59 -18.31
N GLY A 267 -4.87 -6.32 -18.40
CA GLY A 267 -5.50 -5.23 -17.67
C GLY A 267 -5.05 -3.85 -18.15
N PRO A 268 -5.54 -2.77 -17.53
CA PRO A 268 -5.09 -1.43 -17.87
C PRO A 268 -3.61 -1.24 -17.48
N LEU A 269 -2.88 -0.48 -18.31
CA LEU A 269 -1.62 0.12 -17.90
C LEU A 269 -1.93 1.49 -17.29
N TYR A 270 -1.76 1.62 -15.97
CA TYR A 270 -1.87 2.90 -15.29
C TYR A 270 -0.53 3.34 -14.73
N ALA A 271 -0.20 4.61 -14.95
CA ALA A 271 1.00 5.27 -14.48
C ALA A 271 0.64 6.40 -13.50
N TYR A 272 1.40 6.47 -12.41
CA TYR A 272 1.27 7.48 -11.37
C TYR A 272 2.63 8.08 -11.08
N PHE A 273 2.68 9.35 -10.71
CA PHE A 273 3.90 9.91 -10.13
C PHE A 273 3.99 9.48 -8.67
N ASN A 274 5.20 9.22 -8.21
CA ASN A 274 5.46 8.73 -6.87
C ASN A 274 5.96 9.85 -5.97
N ASN A 275 5.34 9.92 -4.78
CA ASN A 275 5.60 10.88 -3.72
C ASN A 275 4.99 10.36 -2.40
N SER A 276 5.47 10.86 -1.27
CA SER A 276 4.88 10.63 0.05
C SER A 276 4.05 11.82 0.52
N SER A 277 3.17 11.56 1.47
CA SER A 277 2.38 12.57 2.15
C SER A 277 2.11 12.22 3.60
N VAL A 278 1.90 13.25 4.41
CA VAL A 278 1.66 13.13 5.84
C VAL A 278 0.53 14.07 6.25
N VAL A 279 -0.37 13.54 7.09
CA VAL A 279 -1.30 14.33 7.89
C VAL A 279 -0.86 14.17 9.34
N ALA A 280 -0.32 15.23 9.94
CA ALA A 280 0.27 15.18 11.28
C ALA A 280 -0.76 14.87 12.37
N THR A 281 -2.01 15.30 12.16
CA THR A 281 -3.13 15.05 13.07
C THR A 281 -4.27 14.45 12.24
N PRO A 282 -4.33 13.12 12.07
CA PRO A 282 -5.32 12.45 11.22
C PRO A 282 -6.70 12.35 11.90
N HIS A 283 -7.06 13.31 12.74
CA HIS A 283 -8.35 13.37 13.42
C HIS A 283 -8.73 14.81 13.76
N ALA A 284 -10.03 15.03 13.94
CA ALA A 284 -10.63 16.27 14.41
C ALA A 284 -11.85 15.94 15.30
N GLN A 285 -12.50 16.94 15.87
CA GLN A 285 -13.73 16.67 16.63
C GLN A 285 -14.78 16.01 15.72
N GLY A 286 -15.22 14.82 16.08
CA GLY A 286 -16.20 14.04 15.32
C GLY A 286 -15.66 13.41 14.03
N ALA A 287 -14.33 13.40 13.81
CA ALA A 287 -13.73 12.77 12.62
C ALA A 287 -12.39 12.07 12.90
N VAL A 288 -12.13 10.96 12.21
CA VAL A 288 -10.81 10.31 12.14
C VAL A 288 -10.53 9.82 10.71
N LEU A 289 -9.28 9.84 10.29
CA LEU A 289 -8.84 9.38 8.96
C LEU A 289 -8.02 8.10 9.08
N ILE A 290 -8.19 7.19 8.13
CA ILE A 290 -7.40 5.94 8.02
C ILE A 290 -6.93 5.70 6.58
N GLY A 291 -5.86 4.91 6.43
CA GLY A 291 -5.29 4.58 5.12
C GLY A 291 -4.86 5.83 4.36
N ASP A 292 -5.00 5.83 3.05
CA ASP A 292 -4.58 6.94 2.18
C ASP A 292 -5.33 8.27 2.47
N ALA A 293 -6.47 8.25 3.15
CA ALA A 293 -7.15 9.47 3.60
C ALA A 293 -6.31 10.21 4.65
N ALA A 294 -5.60 9.47 5.51
CA ALA A 294 -4.67 9.99 6.52
C ALA A 294 -3.26 10.30 5.96
N GLY A 295 -3.08 10.26 4.63
CA GLY A 295 -1.78 10.38 3.98
C GLY A 295 -1.19 9.02 3.62
N TRP A 296 -0.31 9.01 2.64
CA TRP A 296 0.24 7.81 2.00
C TRP A 296 1.75 7.88 1.91
N ASN A 297 2.40 6.72 1.88
CA ASN A 297 3.81 6.61 1.59
C ASN A 297 4.02 6.43 0.07
N ASP A 298 5.21 6.76 -0.40
CA ASP A 298 5.64 6.47 -1.76
C ASP A 298 5.48 4.97 -2.08
N PRO A 299 4.78 4.61 -3.18
CA PRO A 299 4.57 3.22 -3.57
C PRO A 299 5.83 2.39 -3.83
N ILE A 300 7.02 2.99 -3.95
CA ILE A 300 8.29 2.28 -4.16
C ILE A 300 8.53 1.14 -3.16
N ILE A 301 8.03 1.27 -1.92
CA ILE A 301 8.13 0.22 -0.89
C ILE A 301 6.83 -0.59 -0.68
N GLY A 302 5.77 -0.33 -1.44
CA GLY A 302 4.57 -1.17 -1.47
C GLY A 302 3.72 -1.20 -0.18
N LEU A 303 3.88 -0.26 0.75
CA LEU A 303 3.34 -0.38 2.12
C LEU A 303 1.92 0.14 2.37
N GLY A 304 1.22 0.65 1.35
CA GLY A 304 -0.10 1.27 1.54
C GLY A 304 -1.11 0.36 2.27
N LEU A 305 -1.13 -0.94 1.95
CA LEU A 305 -2.03 -1.90 2.62
C LEU A 305 -1.60 -2.22 4.06
N SER A 306 -0.30 -2.42 4.31
CA SER A 306 0.20 -2.68 5.66
C SER A 306 -0.05 -1.49 6.58
N ILE A 307 0.15 -0.27 6.08
CA ILE A 307 -0.17 0.97 6.79
C ILE A 307 -1.68 1.02 7.11
N THR A 308 -2.51 0.70 6.12
CA THR A 308 -3.97 0.68 6.27
C THR A 308 -4.42 -0.32 7.34
N HIS A 309 -3.93 -1.56 7.34
CA HIS A 309 -4.33 -2.56 8.34
C HIS A 309 -3.87 -2.20 9.75
N ARG A 310 -2.71 -1.55 9.89
CA ARG A 310 -2.25 -0.99 11.17
C ARG A 310 -3.13 0.17 11.64
N ASP A 311 -3.56 1.05 10.73
CA ASP A 311 -4.51 2.13 11.04
C ASP A 311 -5.85 1.54 11.52
N VAL A 312 -6.37 0.53 10.82
CA VAL A 312 -7.60 -0.20 11.20
C VAL A 312 -7.47 -0.77 12.61
N ARG A 313 -6.37 -1.48 12.92
CA ARG A 313 -6.17 -2.02 14.27
C ARG A 313 -6.16 -0.92 15.32
N LEU A 314 -5.30 0.09 15.17
CA LEU A 314 -5.11 1.13 16.19
C LEU A 314 -6.41 1.91 16.44
N VAL A 315 -7.10 2.31 15.37
CA VAL A 315 -8.38 3.02 15.48
C VAL A 315 -9.44 2.11 16.09
N SER A 316 -9.53 0.83 15.68
CA SER A 316 -10.53 -0.08 16.27
C SER A 316 -10.31 -0.31 17.76
N GLU A 317 -9.06 -0.45 18.22
CA GLU A 317 -8.79 -0.67 19.65
C GLU A 317 -9.11 0.56 20.50
N ILE A 318 -8.83 1.77 19.99
CA ILE A 318 -9.27 3.01 20.64
C ILE A 318 -10.80 3.04 20.74
N LEU A 319 -11.51 2.69 19.67
CA LEU A 319 -12.98 2.71 19.65
C LEU A 319 -13.60 1.67 20.60
N LYS A 320 -13.04 0.46 20.66
CA LYS A 320 -13.49 -0.61 21.56
C LYS A 320 -13.28 -0.26 23.04
N THR A 321 -12.18 0.42 23.36
CA THR A 321 -11.81 0.78 24.73
C THR A 321 -12.42 2.10 25.20
N THR A 322 -12.99 2.89 24.27
CA THR A 322 -13.69 4.13 24.61
C THR A 322 -15.04 3.81 25.27
N ALA A 323 -15.25 4.32 26.49
CA ALA A 323 -16.50 4.12 27.22
C ALA A 323 -17.69 4.75 26.48
N ALA A 324 -18.87 4.14 26.59
CA ALA A 324 -20.09 4.66 25.99
C ALA A 324 -20.38 6.10 26.42
N GLY A 325 -20.70 6.97 25.45
CA GLY A 325 -20.94 8.40 25.69
C GLY A 325 -19.68 9.27 25.80
N MET A 326 -18.48 8.68 25.78
CA MET A 326 -17.22 9.43 25.77
C MET A 326 -16.70 9.60 24.34
N ALA A 327 -15.97 10.70 24.11
CA ALA A 327 -15.26 10.91 22.85
C ALA A 327 -13.96 10.07 22.84
N PRO A 328 -13.65 9.37 21.73
CA PRO A 328 -12.40 8.62 21.62
C PRO A 328 -11.19 9.55 21.58
N ASP A 329 -10.09 9.11 22.20
CA ASP A 329 -8.80 9.81 22.16
C ASP A 329 -7.89 9.24 21.07
N PHE A 330 -7.76 9.97 19.96
CA PHE A 330 -6.93 9.57 18.83
C PHE A 330 -5.48 10.09 18.89
N ARG A 331 -5.07 10.78 19.98
CA ARG A 331 -3.68 11.27 20.11
C ARG A 331 -2.65 10.14 20.04
N PRO A 332 -2.82 8.98 20.70
CA PRO A 332 -1.85 7.88 20.59
C PRO A 332 -1.74 7.32 19.16
N TYR A 333 -2.85 7.28 18.42
CA TYR A 333 -2.85 6.90 17.01
C TYR A 333 -2.11 7.94 16.15
N ALA A 334 -2.35 9.23 16.37
CA ALA A 334 -1.66 10.30 15.66
C ALA A 334 -0.15 10.25 15.90
N GLU A 335 0.28 10.12 17.15
CA GLU A 335 1.69 10.06 17.55
C GLU A 335 2.40 8.85 16.94
N GLU A 336 1.81 7.65 17.05
CA GLU A 336 2.36 6.44 16.44
C GLU A 336 2.46 6.56 14.92
N ARG A 337 1.40 7.07 14.29
CA ARG A 337 1.31 7.14 12.84
C ARG A 337 2.31 8.15 12.28
N VAL A 338 2.50 9.30 12.92
CA VAL A 338 3.49 10.29 12.48
C VAL A 338 4.90 9.71 12.50
N GLU A 339 5.29 9.04 13.58
CA GLU A 339 6.63 8.43 13.65
C GLU A 339 6.79 7.28 12.66
N ARG A 340 5.78 6.42 12.55
CA ARG A 340 5.76 5.34 11.55
C ARG A 340 5.91 5.89 10.13
N MET A 341 5.11 6.88 9.76
CA MET A 341 5.17 7.49 8.41
C MET A 341 6.49 8.21 8.16
N ARG A 342 7.08 8.88 9.16
CA ARG A 342 8.40 9.51 9.05
C ARG A 342 9.49 8.48 8.72
N ARG A 343 9.53 7.36 9.44
CA ARG A 343 10.48 6.26 9.19
C ARG A 343 10.29 5.69 7.78
N LEU A 344 9.05 5.39 7.40
CA LEU A 344 8.75 4.83 6.09
C LEU A 344 9.02 5.82 4.95
N GLN A 345 8.83 7.13 5.16
CA GLN A 345 9.19 8.14 4.17
C GLN A 345 10.69 8.16 3.91
N MET A 346 11.51 8.07 4.97
CA MET A 346 12.97 8.02 4.80
C MET A 346 13.41 6.74 4.07
N VAL A 347 12.83 5.59 4.42
CA VAL A 347 13.11 4.32 3.73
C VAL A 347 12.75 4.43 2.25
N ALA A 348 11.58 4.98 1.94
CA ALA A 348 11.14 5.14 0.56
C ALA A 348 12.00 6.12 -0.24
N ASP A 349 12.38 7.27 0.34
CA ASP A 349 13.30 8.23 -0.29
C ASP A 349 14.66 7.59 -0.56
N THR A 350 15.19 6.82 0.41
CA THR A 350 16.47 6.11 0.24
C THR A 350 16.39 5.07 -0.87
N GLN A 351 15.32 4.27 -0.89
CA GLN A 351 15.10 3.25 -1.92
C GLN A 351 14.92 3.88 -3.31
N ALA A 352 14.15 4.96 -3.42
CA ALA A 352 13.95 5.64 -4.68
C ALA A 352 15.25 6.22 -5.26
N ARG A 353 16.15 6.73 -4.44
CA ARG A 353 17.46 7.24 -4.92
C ARG A 353 18.41 6.14 -5.39
N LEU A 354 18.22 4.91 -4.90
CA LEU A 354 18.95 3.75 -5.39
C LEU A 354 18.36 3.26 -6.71
N ASP A 355 17.05 3.02 -6.74
CA ASP A 355 16.38 2.27 -7.83
C ASP A 355 15.81 3.16 -8.93
N MET A 356 15.44 4.41 -8.62
CA MET A 356 14.70 5.30 -9.52
C MET A 356 15.50 6.53 -9.97
N GLU A 357 16.79 6.58 -9.65
CA GLU A 357 17.76 7.45 -10.30
C GLU A 357 18.58 6.63 -11.30
N PHE A 358 18.78 7.19 -12.50
CA PHE A 358 19.30 6.44 -13.65
C PHE A 358 20.56 7.08 -14.24
N GLY A 359 21.35 6.29 -14.95
CA GLY A 359 22.63 6.67 -15.57
C GLY A 359 23.87 6.25 -14.76
N GLU A 360 25.06 6.59 -15.27
CA GLU A 360 26.36 6.11 -14.74
C GLU A 360 26.56 6.41 -13.24
N GLY A 361 26.24 7.63 -12.79
CA GLY A 361 26.40 8.01 -11.39
C GLY A 361 25.51 7.19 -10.44
N PRO A 362 24.18 7.14 -10.66
CA PRO A 362 23.29 6.28 -9.89
C PRO A 362 23.62 4.78 -9.97
N ARG A 363 24.03 4.28 -11.14
CA ARG A 363 24.52 2.89 -11.32
C ARG A 363 25.72 2.60 -10.42
N GLU A 364 26.72 3.49 -10.41
CA GLU A 364 27.89 3.36 -9.55
C GLU A 364 27.54 3.44 -8.07
N ARG A 365 26.53 4.23 -7.69
CA ARG A 365 26.00 4.25 -6.32
C ARG A 365 25.36 2.91 -5.94
N ARG A 366 24.56 2.27 -6.81
CA ARG A 366 24.02 0.93 -6.56
C ARG A 366 25.12 -0.12 -6.41
N ARG A 367 26.14 -0.09 -7.28
CA ARG A 367 27.32 -0.98 -7.16
C ARG A 367 27.98 -0.86 -5.79
N ARG A 368 28.31 0.38 -5.38
CA ARG A 368 28.91 0.64 -4.05
C ARG A 368 28.02 0.20 -2.91
N TYR A 369 26.70 0.43 -3.00
CA TYR A 369 25.74 -0.03 -2.01
C TYR A 369 25.75 -1.56 -1.87
N HIS A 370 25.72 -2.30 -2.99
CA HIS A 370 25.72 -3.77 -2.97
C HIS A 370 27.03 -4.34 -2.40
N GLU A 371 28.18 -3.80 -2.82
CA GLU A 371 29.49 -4.19 -2.30
C GLU A 371 29.60 -3.92 -0.79
N ALA A 372 29.18 -2.73 -0.36
CA ALA A 372 29.23 -2.35 1.04
C ALA A 372 28.25 -3.16 1.88
N SER A 373 27.03 -3.41 1.42
CA SER A 373 26.04 -4.22 2.13
C SER A 373 26.42 -5.69 2.23
N ALA A 374 27.19 -6.22 1.28
CA ALA A 374 27.74 -7.57 1.35
C ALA A 374 28.84 -7.67 2.44
N ALA A 375 29.61 -6.60 2.66
CA ALA A 375 30.64 -6.54 3.70
C ALA A 375 30.10 -6.18 5.09
N ASP A 376 29.12 -5.27 5.16
CA ASP A 376 28.45 -4.79 6.37
C ASP A 376 26.92 -4.83 6.16
N PRO A 377 26.24 -5.90 6.61
CA PRO A 377 24.79 -6.02 6.50
C PRO A 377 24.00 -4.88 7.17
N THR A 378 24.62 -4.12 8.09
CA THR A 378 23.94 -2.98 8.72
C THR A 378 23.67 -1.84 7.75
N ILE A 379 24.31 -1.81 6.57
CA ILE A 379 24.02 -0.85 5.50
C ILE A 379 22.64 -1.09 4.91
N GLY A 380 22.20 -2.35 4.78
CA GLY A 380 20.85 -2.70 4.32
C GLY A 380 19.78 -2.71 5.41
N MET A 381 20.11 -2.38 6.66
CA MET A 381 19.20 -2.56 7.80
C MET A 381 17.91 -1.75 7.69
N TYR A 382 17.95 -0.55 7.09
CA TYR A 382 16.75 0.26 6.88
C TYR A 382 15.67 -0.48 6.04
N GLY A 383 16.08 -1.35 5.12
CA GLY A 383 15.19 -2.14 4.27
C GLY A 383 14.35 -3.16 5.06
N PHE A 384 14.82 -3.60 6.24
CA PHE A 384 14.03 -4.46 7.13
C PHE A 384 12.72 -3.78 7.57
N ALA A 385 12.68 -2.45 7.62
CA ALA A 385 11.45 -1.71 7.96
C ALA A 385 10.31 -1.98 6.97
N VAL A 386 10.62 -2.31 5.71
CA VAL A 386 9.62 -2.66 4.69
C VAL A 386 8.95 -3.99 5.03
N MET A 387 9.73 -4.98 5.46
CA MET A 387 9.25 -6.36 5.62
C MET A 387 8.84 -6.70 7.06
N ALA A 388 9.65 -6.31 8.04
CA ALA A 388 9.47 -6.57 9.47
C ALA A 388 8.77 -5.43 10.23
N GLY A 389 8.54 -4.28 9.57
CA GLY A 389 7.88 -3.12 10.14
C GLY A 389 8.88 -2.11 10.71
N PRO A 390 8.57 -0.80 10.67
CA PRO A 390 9.51 0.26 11.03
C PRO A 390 9.91 0.28 12.51
N GLU A 391 9.15 -0.36 13.39
CA GLU A 391 9.50 -0.54 14.80
C GLU A 391 10.60 -1.59 15.04
N SER A 392 10.81 -2.52 14.10
CA SER A 392 11.81 -3.59 14.22
C SER A 392 13.24 -3.11 13.99
N VAL A 393 13.38 -1.91 13.43
CA VAL A 393 14.68 -1.31 13.08
C VAL A 393 15.02 -0.22 14.11
N PRO A 394 16.25 -0.19 14.64
CA PRO A 394 16.69 0.85 15.57
C PRO A 394 16.63 2.27 14.97
N ALA A 395 16.41 3.27 15.83
CA ALA A 395 16.12 4.64 15.41
C ALA A 395 17.28 5.29 14.62
N GLU A 396 18.52 4.92 14.92
CA GLU A 396 19.74 5.42 14.27
C GLU A 396 19.82 5.08 12.78
N PHE A 397 19.16 4.02 12.33
CA PHE A 397 19.06 3.66 10.91
C PHE A 397 18.05 4.54 10.16
N PHE A 398 17.28 5.37 10.87
CA PHE A 398 16.35 6.33 10.27
C PHE A 398 16.88 7.78 10.27
N GLY A 399 18.20 7.95 10.41
CA GLY A 399 18.87 9.25 10.46
C GLY A 399 19.59 9.61 9.16
N ALA A 400 19.79 10.91 8.92
CA ALA A 400 20.49 11.42 7.74
C ALA A 400 21.92 10.87 7.58
N ALA A 401 22.62 10.60 8.69
CA ALA A 401 23.94 9.98 8.67
C ALA A 401 23.90 8.55 8.09
N HIS A 402 22.89 7.77 8.44
CA HIS A 402 22.73 6.43 7.85
C HIS A 402 22.36 6.52 6.37
N VAL A 403 21.45 7.42 5.99
CA VAL A 403 21.10 7.65 4.57
C VAL A 403 22.35 8.03 3.74
N ALA A 404 23.20 8.93 4.24
CA ALA A 404 24.45 9.29 3.57
C ALA A 404 25.37 8.08 3.39
N ARG A 405 25.48 7.22 4.41
CA ARG A 405 26.24 5.96 4.35
C ARG A 405 25.68 5.01 3.28
N VAL A 406 24.36 4.86 3.19
CA VAL A 406 23.70 4.01 2.18
C VAL A 406 23.94 4.54 0.76
N LEU A 407 23.83 5.85 0.56
CA LEU A 407 23.96 6.46 -0.76
C LEU A 407 25.43 6.70 -1.18
N GLY A 408 26.40 6.36 -0.32
CA GLY A 408 27.82 6.54 -0.57
C GLY A 408 28.20 8.01 -0.82
N ALA A 409 27.56 8.92 -0.07
CA ALA A 409 27.77 10.37 -0.11
C ALA A 409 28.94 10.81 0.78
#